data_AF-A0A3E2TF14-F1
#
_entry.id   AF-A0A3E2TF14-F1
#
_cell.length_a   1.000
_cell.length_b   1.000
_cell.length_c   1.000
_cell.angle_alpha   90.00
_cell.angle_beta   90.00
_cell.angle_gamma   90.00
#
_symmetry.space_group_name_H-M   'P 1'
#
loop_
_entity.id
_entity.type
_entity.pdbx_description
1 polymer ?
#
loop_
_entity_poly.entity_id
_entity_poly.type
_entity_poly.pdbx_seq_one_letter_code
_entity_poly.pdbx_strand_id
1 'polypeptide(L)'
;MFQPPVKETQEQGNSIRKKQFKNMKYVPIEYIKAYMKGEYPEKHLEDCKEIGKEGVKTAVAVRGHEESEPYRVSAYYFNAGNGLYLILGSSGEAAEILFDDLMESLSYSGLGGKKSAGLGRFEYVKKTVPDMLGKALRSGSEGASGHFGQSASGEYAVLMSTALPEEEKLKDVLTDAFYSLLKRSGFVDSTTFDDQQMRKKDLYVLAAGSCMKNVFDGCMVEEKNGGRHPVYRYAYGLFLEVNV
;
A
#
# COMPACT_ATOMS: atom_id res chain seq x y z
N MET A 1 0.92 5.83 9.03
CA MET A 1 1.44 4.80 9.95
C MET A 1 1.09 5.24 11.36
N PHE A 2 0.31 4.43 12.08
CA PHE A 2 0.12 4.59 13.52
C PHE A 2 1.47 4.50 14.22
N GLN A 3 1.69 5.38 15.19
CA GLN A 3 2.89 5.38 16.01
C GLN A 3 2.45 5.03 17.43
N PRO A 4 2.96 3.93 18.02
CA PRO A 4 2.70 3.65 19.42
C PRO A 4 3.30 4.75 20.29
N PRO A 5 2.71 5.03 21.47
CA PRO A 5 3.27 5.99 22.40
C PRO A 5 4.67 5.54 22.80
N VAL A 6 5.67 6.35 22.43
CA VAL A 6 7.03 6.21 22.97
C VAL A 6 6.90 6.38 24.48
N LYS A 7 7.27 5.37 25.27
CA LYS A 7 7.30 5.47 26.74
C LYS A 7 8.05 6.75 27.10
N GLU A 8 7.37 7.68 27.77
CA GLU A 8 7.98 8.87 28.35
C GLU A 8 8.84 8.45 29.56
N THR A 9 9.99 7.83 29.28
CA THR A 9 11.15 8.03 30.16
C THR A 9 11.49 9.52 30.12
N GLN A 10 11.84 10.09 31.28
CA GLN A 10 12.08 11.51 31.56
C GLN A 10 13.21 12.18 30.75
N GLU A 11 13.28 11.96 29.44
CA GLU A 11 14.13 12.70 28.52
C GLU A 11 13.26 13.65 27.69
N GLN A 12 12.94 14.80 28.28
CA GLN A 12 12.74 16.01 27.50
C GLN A 12 14.04 16.29 26.71
N GLY A 13 14.20 15.72 25.51
CA GLY A 13 15.31 16.15 24.66
C GLY A 13 15.88 15.11 23.71
N ASN A 14 15.16 14.80 22.63
CA ASN A 14 15.82 14.73 21.33
C ASN A 14 14.81 14.97 20.20
N SER A 15 14.62 16.24 19.82
CA SER A 15 13.73 16.63 18.71
C SER A 15 14.10 15.96 17.39
N ILE A 16 15.39 15.63 17.22
CA ILE A 16 15.93 14.88 16.08
C ILE A 16 15.38 13.45 16.08
N ARG A 17 15.38 12.76 17.24
CA ARG A 17 14.84 11.40 17.38
C ARG A 17 13.36 11.34 17.05
N LYS A 18 12.55 12.23 17.62
CA LYS A 18 11.10 12.30 17.31
C LYS A 18 10.87 12.54 15.81
N LYS A 19 11.70 13.37 15.18
CA LYS A 19 11.65 13.64 13.74
C LYS A 19 12.06 12.42 12.89
N GLN A 20 13.05 11.64 13.31
CA GLN A 20 13.46 10.40 12.62
C GLN A 20 12.33 9.37 12.64
N PHE A 21 11.72 9.10 13.80
CA PHE A 21 10.57 8.21 13.89
C PHE A 21 9.37 8.71 13.06
N LYS A 22 9.11 10.03 13.05
CA LYS A 22 8.08 10.64 12.21
C LYS A 22 8.33 10.46 10.71
N ASN A 23 9.59 10.42 10.29
CA ASN A 23 9.97 10.29 8.89
C ASN A 23 10.08 8.84 8.42
N MET A 24 10.03 7.87 9.35
CA MET A 24 10.10 6.45 9.01
C MET A 24 8.84 6.02 8.25
N LYS A 25 9.03 5.38 7.09
CA LYS A 25 7.93 4.95 6.21
C LYS A 25 7.67 3.45 6.27
N TYR A 26 8.71 2.66 6.55
CA TYR A 26 8.67 1.20 6.55
C TYR A 26 9.37 0.69 7.81
N VAL A 27 8.90 -0.46 8.30
CA VAL A 27 9.48 -1.18 9.44
C VAL A 27 9.78 -2.59 8.96
N PRO A 28 11.02 -3.08 9.08
CA PRO A 28 11.32 -4.49 8.80
C PRO A 28 10.47 -5.41 9.67
N ILE A 29 9.99 -6.51 9.09
CA ILE A 29 8.97 -7.35 9.74
C ILE A 29 9.48 -7.96 11.05
N GLU A 30 10.77 -8.27 11.13
CA GLU A 30 11.46 -8.77 12.33
C GLU A 30 11.40 -7.77 13.51
N TYR A 31 11.26 -6.48 13.22
CA TYR A 31 11.19 -5.41 14.22
C TYR A 31 9.78 -4.89 14.46
N ILE A 32 8.73 -5.43 13.80
CA ILE A 32 7.37 -4.88 13.92
C ILE A 32 6.86 -4.91 15.37
N LYS A 33 7.14 -5.99 16.11
CA LYS A 33 6.74 -6.12 17.51
C LYS A 33 7.48 -5.12 18.41
N ALA A 34 8.79 -5.00 18.22
CA ALA A 34 9.61 -4.02 18.94
C ALA A 34 9.14 -2.59 18.63
N TYR A 35 8.82 -2.30 17.36
CA TYR A 35 8.24 -1.03 16.95
C TYR A 35 6.94 -0.75 17.68
N MET A 36 5.99 -1.69 17.69
CA MET A 36 4.70 -1.53 18.38
C MET A 36 4.83 -1.32 19.90
N LYS A 37 5.91 -1.82 20.52
CA LYS A 37 6.21 -1.62 21.95
C LYS A 37 6.98 -0.33 22.26
N GLY A 38 7.38 0.42 21.24
CA GLY A 38 8.26 1.58 21.38
C GLY A 38 9.73 1.22 21.66
N GLU A 39 10.13 -0.02 21.35
CA GLU A 39 11.44 -0.63 21.61
C GLU A 39 12.25 -0.81 20.30
N TYR A 40 11.88 -0.10 19.23
CA TYR A 40 12.56 -0.20 17.93
C TYR A 40 14.03 0.23 18.03
N PRO A 41 15.01 -0.56 17.54
CA PRO A 41 16.42 -0.21 17.65
C PRO A 41 16.78 0.98 16.77
N GLU A 42 17.37 2.02 17.37
CA GLU A 42 17.66 3.29 16.67
C GLU A 42 18.60 3.15 15.48
N LYS A 43 19.51 2.17 15.53
CA LYS A 43 20.43 1.89 14.41
C LYS A 43 19.72 1.57 13.10
N HIS A 44 18.44 1.17 13.16
CA HIS A 44 17.62 0.80 12.00
C HIS A 44 16.67 1.93 11.54
N LEU A 45 16.76 3.13 12.12
CA LEU A 45 15.88 4.25 11.76
C LEU A 45 16.13 4.78 10.34
N GLU A 46 17.33 4.58 9.82
CA GLU A 46 17.76 5.11 8.52
C GLU A 46 17.84 4.06 7.42
N ASP A 47 17.56 2.79 7.72
CA ASP A 47 17.64 1.67 6.76
C ASP A 47 16.81 1.92 5.48
N CYS A 48 15.71 2.67 5.61
CA CYS A 48 14.89 3.07 4.46
C CYS A 48 15.66 3.88 3.39
N LYS A 49 16.77 4.55 3.76
CA LYS A 49 17.63 5.30 2.82
C LYS A 49 18.42 4.35 1.90
N GLU A 50 18.66 3.12 2.33
CA GLU A 50 19.41 2.12 1.58
C GLU A 50 18.55 1.38 0.53
N ILE A 51 17.22 1.57 0.54
CA ILE A 51 16.31 0.93 -0.42
C ILE A 51 16.65 1.38 -1.86
N GLY A 52 16.97 2.65 -2.04
CA GLY A 52 17.17 3.27 -3.34
C GLY A 52 17.12 4.79 -3.29
N LYS A 53 17.07 5.40 -4.48
CA LYS A 53 17.14 6.85 -4.64
C LYS A 53 16.06 7.39 -5.57
N GLU A 54 15.52 8.54 -5.21
CA GLU A 54 14.68 9.34 -6.10
C GLU A 54 15.56 10.09 -7.11
N GLY A 55 15.19 10.04 -8.37
CA GLY A 55 15.80 10.83 -9.44
C GLY A 55 14.74 11.62 -10.18
N VAL A 56 15.03 12.88 -10.49
CA VAL A 56 14.16 13.76 -11.27
C VAL A 56 14.82 14.05 -12.60
N LYS A 57 14.14 13.73 -13.70
CA LYS A 57 14.55 14.09 -15.05
C LYS A 57 13.63 15.19 -15.58
N THR A 58 14.22 16.28 -16.05
CA THR A 58 13.49 17.27 -16.84
C THR A 58 13.39 16.78 -18.28
N ALA A 59 12.19 16.83 -18.85
CA ALA A 59 11.90 16.53 -20.24
C ALA A 59 11.09 17.68 -20.84
N VAL A 60 10.99 17.72 -22.17
CA VAL A 60 10.33 18.82 -22.88
C VAL A 60 9.26 18.25 -23.79
N ALA A 61 8.06 18.83 -23.75
CA ALA A 61 6.98 18.53 -24.68
C ALA A 61 7.18 19.40 -25.93
N VAL A 62 7.46 18.76 -27.07
CA VAL A 62 7.73 19.45 -28.35
C VAL A 62 6.62 19.21 -29.38
N ARG A 63 5.94 18.05 -29.33
CA ARG A 63 4.86 17.73 -30.29
C ARG A 63 3.53 18.28 -29.79
N GLY A 64 2.87 19.09 -30.62
CA GLY A 64 1.53 19.61 -30.35
C GLY A 64 1.49 20.92 -29.54
N HIS A 65 2.64 21.51 -29.23
CA HIS A 65 2.73 22.82 -28.57
C HIS A 65 3.48 23.80 -29.48
N GLU A 66 3.00 25.05 -29.59
CA GLU A 66 3.71 26.12 -30.31
C GLU A 66 5.00 26.54 -29.59
N GLU A 67 5.01 26.43 -28.26
CA GLU A 67 6.19 26.64 -27.41
C GLU A 67 6.55 25.37 -26.65
N SER A 68 7.85 25.10 -26.52
CA SER A 68 8.33 23.89 -25.86
C SER A 68 8.14 23.98 -24.34
N GLU A 69 7.29 23.12 -23.76
CA GLU A 69 6.99 23.15 -22.32
C GLU A 69 7.82 22.11 -21.55
N PRO A 70 8.67 22.52 -20.59
CA PRO A 70 9.41 21.60 -19.74
C PRO A 70 8.50 20.98 -18.68
N TYR A 71 8.63 19.68 -18.46
CA TYR A 71 7.97 18.94 -17.39
C TYR A 71 8.97 18.02 -16.68
N ARG A 72 8.67 17.68 -15.43
CA ARG A 72 9.53 16.81 -14.60
C ARG A 72 8.96 15.41 -14.51
N VAL A 73 9.84 14.42 -14.67
CA VAL A 73 9.55 13.01 -14.43
C VAL A 73 10.36 12.57 -13.25
N SER A 74 9.68 12.22 -12.16
CA SER A 74 10.31 11.57 -11.01
C SER A 74 10.30 10.06 -11.23
N ALA A 75 11.44 9.42 -10.96
CA ALA A 75 11.60 7.97 -10.97
C ALA A 75 12.29 7.55 -9.67
N TYR A 76 11.97 6.36 -9.20
CA TYR A 76 12.66 5.73 -8.08
C TYR A 76 13.56 4.62 -8.62
N TYR A 77 14.82 4.62 -8.20
CA TYR A 77 15.83 3.64 -8.61
C TYR A 77 16.21 2.82 -7.39
N PHE A 78 15.88 1.53 -7.41
CA PHE A 78 16.28 0.60 -6.36
C PHE A 78 17.79 0.36 -6.40
N ASN A 79 18.40 0.25 -5.21
CA ASN A 79 19.76 -0.26 -5.11
C ASN A 79 19.81 -1.75 -5.45
N ALA A 80 20.98 -2.27 -5.79
CA ALA A 80 21.14 -3.68 -6.12
C ALA A 80 20.67 -4.57 -4.95
N GLY A 81 19.86 -5.59 -5.25
CA GLY A 81 19.27 -6.48 -4.26
C GLY A 81 17.95 -6.00 -3.64
N ASN A 82 17.52 -4.76 -3.94
CA ASN A 82 16.27 -4.21 -3.44
C ASN A 82 15.17 -4.19 -4.52
N GLY A 83 13.92 -4.23 -4.08
CA GLY A 83 12.77 -4.19 -4.96
C GLY A 83 11.46 -4.03 -4.19
N LEU A 84 10.36 -4.31 -4.88
CA LEU A 84 9.03 -4.34 -4.28
C LEU A 84 8.57 -5.79 -4.15
N TYR A 85 7.67 -6.01 -3.21
CA TYR A 85 6.92 -7.25 -3.10
C TYR A 85 5.45 -6.94 -2.85
N LEU A 86 4.62 -7.93 -3.10
CA LEU A 86 3.22 -7.97 -2.69
C LEU A 86 2.96 -9.30 -1.99
N ILE A 87 1.90 -9.36 -1.20
CA ILE A 87 1.44 -10.58 -0.56
C ILE A 87 0.15 -10.98 -1.27
N LEU A 88 0.12 -12.20 -1.80
CA LEU A 88 -1.05 -12.76 -2.46
C LEU A 88 -1.74 -13.75 -1.52
N GLY A 89 -3.02 -13.49 -1.22
CA GLY A 89 -3.94 -14.52 -0.74
C GLY A 89 -4.73 -15.05 -1.93
N SER A 90 -4.79 -16.36 -2.09
CA SER A 90 -5.51 -17.01 -3.19
C SER A 90 -6.58 -17.97 -2.66
N SER A 91 -7.70 -18.05 -3.37
CA SER A 91 -8.78 -19.00 -3.09
C SER A 91 -8.54 -20.40 -3.68
N GLY A 92 -7.47 -20.57 -4.47
CA GLY A 92 -7.08 -21.86 -5.03
C GLY A 92 -6.09 -21.77 -6.19
N GLU A 93 -5.67 -22.94 -6.67
CA GLU A 93 -4.62 -23.11 -7.69
C GLU A 93 -4.93 -22.37 -9.01
N ALA A 94 -6.17 -22.43 -9.49
CA ALA A 94 -6.56 -21.77 -10.74
C ALA A 94 -6.37 -20.25 -10.70
N ALA A 95 -6.65 -19.62 -9.55
CA ALA A 95 -6.46 -18.19 -9.36
C ALA A 95 -4.96 -17.83 -9.25
N GLU A 96 -4.15 -18.70 -8.65
CA GLU A 96 -2.70 -18.51 -8.62
C GLU A 96 -2.07 -18.59 -10.00
N ILE A 97 -2.45 -19.58 -10.81
CA ILE A 97 -1.94 -19.74 -12.18
C ILE A 97 -2.25 -18.49 -13.00
N LEU A 98 -3.51 -18.02 -12.96
CA LEU A 98 -3.90 -16.80 -13.66
C LEU A 98 -3.11 -15.57 -13.16
N PHE A 99 -2.89 -15.46 -11.85
CA PHE A 99 -2.11 -14.36 -11.29
C PHE A 99 -0.65 -14.41 -11.76
N ASP A 100 -0.03 -15.59 -11.76
CA ASP A 100 1.34 -15.81 -12.21
C ASP A 100 1.49 -15.44 -13.70
N ASP A 101 0.58 -15.88 -14.57
CA ASP A 101 0.55 -15.52 -16.00
C ASP A 101 0.43 -14.00 -16.21
N LEU A 102 -0.44 -13.34 -15.44
CA LEU A 102 -0.65 -11.90 -15.51
C LEU A 102 0.58 -11.13 -15.02
N MET A 103 1.22 -11.57 -13.95
CA MET A 103 2.43 -10.94 -13.40
C MET A 103 3.63 -11.10 -14.34
N GLU A 104 3.78 -12.26 -14.95
CA GLU A 104 4.82 -12.50 -15.97
C GLU A 104 4.59 -11.57 -17.17
N SER A 105 3.39 -11.50 -17.73
CA SER A 105 3.05 -10.57 -18.82
C SER A 105 3.29 -9.10 -18.44
N LEU A 106 2.90 -8.72 -17.23
CA LEU A 106 3.06 -7.37 -16.69
C LEU A 106 4.53 -6.99 -16.49
N SER A 107 5.40 -7.96 -16.20
CA SER A 107 6.85 -7.75 -16.03
C SER A 107 7.51 -7.11 -17.26
N TYR A 108 7.05 -7.50 -18.46
CA TYR A 108 7.52 -6.96 -19.74
C TYR A 108 6.86 -5.63 -20.10
N SER A 109 5.58 -5.48 -19.75
CA SER A 109 4.80 -4.26 -20.04
C SER A 109 5.15 -3.10 -19.10
N GLY A 110 5.51 -3.43 -17.86
CA GLY A 110 5.87 -2.53 -16.78
C GLY A 110 4.68 -2.01 -15.96
N LEU A 111 4.99 -1.61 -14.73
CA LEU A 111 4.08 -0.99 -13.77
C LEU A 111 4.23 0.54 -13.73
N GLY A 112 3.11 1.24 -13.55
CA GLY A 112 3.08 2.69 -13.41
C GLY A 112 3.03 3.45 -14.73
N GLY A 113 3.50 4.69 -14.71
CA GLY A 113 3.23 5.67 -15.76
C GLY A 113 4.08 5.51 -17.02
N LYS A 114 5.29 6.09 -17.02
CA LYS A 114 6.15 6.28 -18.21
C LYS A 114 6.80 4.98 -18.73
N LYS A 115 6.00 3.93 -18.93
CA LYS A 115 6.39 2.61 -19.46
C LYS A 115 7.10 2.71 -20.80
N SER A 116 6.59 3.56 -21.70
CA SER A 116 7.20 3.82 -23.02
C SER A 116 8.57 4.50 -22.97
N ALA A 117 8.95 5.09 -21.83
CA ALA A 117 10.28 5.67 -21.61
C ALA A 117 11.25 4.70 -20.94
N GLY A 118 10.91 3.40 -20.87
CA GLY A 118 11.74 2.34 -20.30
C GLY A 118 11.62 2.16 -18.79
N LEU A 119 10.63 2.79 -18.13
CA LEU A 119 10.42 2.67 -16.69
C LEU A 119 9.38 1.58 -16.35
N GLY A 120 9.52 0.98 -15.16
CA GLY A 120 8.47 0.15 -14.57
C GLY A 120 8.52 -1.35 -14.90
N ARG A 121 9.38 -1.79 -15.83
CA ARG A 121 9.67 -3.22 -16.03
C ARG A 121 10.36 -3.80 -14.80
N PHE A 122 10.15 -5.09 -14.57
CA PHE A 122 10.69 -5.80 -13.41
C PHE A 122 10.95 -7.27 -13.73
N GLU A 123 11.66 -7.95 -12.84
CA GLU A 123 11.75 -9.41 -12.83
C GLU A 123 10.69 -9.94 -11.84
N TYR A 124 9.86 -10.89 -12.29
CA TYR A 124 8.87 -11.53 -11.44
C TYR A 124 9.48 -12.75 -10.76
N VAL A 125 9.40 -12.81 -9.43
CA VAL A 125 9.88 -13.94 -8.64
C VAL A 125 8.84 -14.31 -7.59
N LYS A 126 8.33 -15.54 -7.66
CA LYS A 126 7.45 -16.11 -6.63
C LYS A 126 8.28 -16.62 -5.45
N LYS A 127 7.89 -16.23 -4.23
CA LYS A 127 8.52 -16.72 -2.98
C LYS A 127 7.45 -17.09 -1.97
N THR A 128 7.73 -18.11 -1.17
CA THR A 128 6.88 -18.47 -0.03
C THR A 128 6.94 -17.38 1.03
N VAL A 129 5.78 -16.99 1.56
CA VAL A 129 5.69 -16.06 2.68
C VAL A 129 6.35 -16.72 3.91
N PRO A 130 7.28 -16.06 4.60
CA PRO A 130 7.89 -16.61 5.80
C PRO A 130 6.83 -16.93 6.87
N ASP A 131 6.94 -18.07 7.55
CA ASP A 131 5.98 -18.55 8.56
C ASP A 131 5.62 -17.50 9.62
N MET A 132 6.60 -16.71 10.06
CA MET A 132 6.40 -15.64 11.03
C MET A 132 5.39 -14.60 10.53
N LEU A 133 5.49 -14.24 9.25
CA LEU A 133 4.58 -13.30 8.59
C LEU A 133 3.25 -14.00 8.29
N GLY A 134 3.27 -15.19 7.71
CA GLY A 134 2.08 -15.96 7.36
C GLY A 134 1.13 -16.18 8.53
N LYS A 135 1.67 -16.53 9.72
CA LYS A 135 0.86 -16.73 10.94
C LYS A 135 0.20 -15.46 11.47
N ALA A 136 0.73 -14.29 11.15
CA ALA A 136 0.20 -13.00 11.59
C ALA A 136 -0.73 -12.34 10.56
N LEU A 137 -0.75 -12.82 9.31
CA LEU A 137 -1.62 -12.28 8.28
C LEU A 137 -3.06 -12.77 8.45
N ARG A 138 -4.02 -11.88 8.21
CA ARG A 138 -5.46 -12.17 8.17
C ARG A 138 -6.11 -11.44 7.02
N SER A 139 -7.03 -12.10 6.32
CA SER A 139 -8.03 -11.38 5.52
C SER A 139 -9.08 -10.76 6.44
N GLY A 140 -9.87 -9.82 5.93
CA GLY A 140 -11.02 -9.29 6.66
C GLY A 140 -12.07 -10.33 7.04
N SER A 141 -12.17 -11.40 6.26
CA SER A 141 -13.11 -12.51 6.41
C SER A 141 -12.64 -13.56 7.43
N GLU A 142 -11.37 -13.50 7.84
CA GLU A 142 -10.75 -14.37 8.82
C GLU A 142 -10.58 -13.68 10.20
N GLY A 143 -11.61 -12.94 10.63
CA GLY A 143 -11.79 -12.64 12.05
C GLY A 143 -11.95 -13.93 12.85
N ALA A 144 -11.62 -13.91 14.16
CA ALA A 144 -11.88 -15.05 15.01
C ALA A 144 -13.37 -15.43 14.92
N SER A 145 -13.67 -16.59 14.33
CA SER A 145 -15.00 -17.20 14.12
C SER A 145 -15.76 -16.93 12.80
N GLY A 146 -15.10 -16.52 11.71
CA GLY A 146 -15.73 -16.50 10.37
C GLY A 146 -16.93 -15.55 10.26
N HIS A 147 -17.00 -14.59 11.17
CA HIS A 147 -17.91 -13.46 11.14
C HIS A 147 -17.07 -12.20 11.22
N PHE A 148 -17.58 -11.13 10.62
CA PHE A 148 -17.08 -9.79 10.83
C PHE A 148 -16.79 -9.50 12.31
N GLY A 149 -15.67 -8.84 12.60
CA GLY A 149 -15.47 -8.18 13.89
C GLY A 149 -14.42 -8.84 14.77
N GLN A 150 -13.49 -8.00 15.21
CA GLN A 150 -12.37 -8.25 16.11
C GLN A 150 -11.19 -9.05 15.52
N SER A 151 -10.02 -8.40 15.58
CA SER A 151 -8.69 -9.05 15.55
C SER A 151 -8.71 -10.31 16.41
N ALA A 152 -8.06 -11.39 15.98
CA ALA A 152 -8.16 -12.66 16.69
C ALA A 152 -7.61 -12.62 18.12
N SER A 153 -6.81 -11.60 18.44
CA SER A 153 -6.30 -11.33 19.78
C SER A 153 -7.12 -10.32 20.60
N GLY A 154 -8.12 -9.67 20.01
CA GLY A 154 -8.81 -8.51 20.59
C GLY A 154 -7.98 -7.22 20.59
N GLU A 155 -6.74 -7.29 20.09
CA GLU A 155 -5.79 -6.18 19.99
C GLU A 155 -5.81 -5.51 18.60
N TYR A 156 -4.98 -4.50 18.40
CA TYR A 156 -4.88 -3.83 17.11
C TYR A 156 -4.29 -4.72 16.02
N ALA A 157 -4.90 -4.67 14.84
CA ALA A 157 -4.33 -5.18 13.60
C ALA A 157 -3.91 -4.01 12.68
N VAL A 158 -2.77 -4.18 12.00
CA VAL A 158 -2.23 -3.20 11.06
C VAL A 158 -2.76 -3.50 9.66
N LEU A 159 -3.41 -2.54 9.03
CA LEU A 159 -3.80 -2.64 7.63
C LEU A 159 -2.56 -2.59 6.74
N MET A 160 -2.33 -3.64 5.94
CA MET A 160 -1.18 -3.81 5.05
C MET A 160 -1.45 -3.33 3.62
N SER A 161 -2.71 -3.06 3.28
CA SER A 161 -3.15 -2.57 1.97
C SER A 161 -3.76 -1.16 2.06
N THR A 162 -4.24 -0.63 0.94
CA THR A 162 -5.20 0.49 0.95
C THR A 162 -6.59 -0.06 0.80
N ALA A 163 -7.49 0.23 1.73
CA ALA A 163 -8.77 -0.46 1.79
C ALA A 163 -9.92 0.48 2.18
N LEU A 164 -11.13 0.10 1.78
CA LEU A 164 -12.35 0.84 2.05
C LEU A 164 -13.38 -0.13 2.66
N PRO A 165 -13.74 0.03 3.95
CA PRO A 165 -14.84 -0.72 4.53
C PRO A 165 -16.15 -0.48 3.77
N GLU A 166 -17.04 -1.46 3.80
CA GLU A 166 -18.44 -1.25 3.40
C GLU A 166 -19.07 -0.16 4.29
N GLU A 167 -20.04 0.58 3.73
CA GLU A 167 -20.61 1.77 4.37
C GLU A 167 -21.22 1.45 5.73
N GLU A 168 -21.88 0.31 5.84
CA GLU A 168 -22.55 -0.18 7.04
C GLU A 168 -21.54 -0.49 8.16
N LYS A 169 -20.32 -0.91 7.80
CA LYS A 169 -19.25 -1.32 8.72
C LYS A 169 -18.32 -0.17 9.11
N LEU A 170 -18.43 0.97 8.44
CA LEU A 170 -17.46 2.06 8.57
C LEU A 170 -17.37 2.59 10.00
N LYS A 171 -18.50 2.81 10.67
CA LYS A 171 -18.52 3.32 12.06
C LYS A 171 -17.79 2.37 13.02
N ASP A 172 -18.03 1.08 12.88
CA ASP A 172 -17.45 0.06 13.76
C ASP A 172 -15.95 -0.09 13.51
N VAL A 173 -15.52 -0.07 12.25
CA VAL A 173 -14.10 -0.13 11.88
C VAL A 173 -13.32 1.06 12.43
N LEU A 174 -13.91 2.26 12.39
CA LEU A 174 -13.25 3.48 12.82
C LEU A 174 -13.30 3.70 14.34
N THR A 175 -14.08 2.91 15.07
CA THR A 175 -14.12 2.98 16.54
C THR A 175 -12.75 2.56 17.11
N ASP A 176 -12.17 3.43 17.92
CA ASP A 176 -10.80 3.31 18.47
C ASP A 176 -9.67 3.17 17.44
N ALA A 177 -9.92 3.41 16.15
CA ALA A 177 -8.92 3.22 15.11
C ALA A 177 -7.94 4.40 15.02
N PHE A 178 -6.69 4.10 14.69
CA PHE A 178 -5.68 5.07 14.32
C PHE A 178 -5.38 4.97 12.85
N TYR A 179 -5.85 5.94 12.06
CA TYR A 179 -5.81 5.82 10.62
C TYR A 179 -5.38 7.10 9.92
N SER A 180 -5.06 6.95 8.64
CA SER A 180 -4.89 8.06 7.71
C SER A 180 -5.74 7.80 6.48
N LEU A 181 -6.27 8.86 5.88
CA LEU A 181 -7.03 8.76 4.64
C LEU A 181 -6.13 9.09 3.44
N LEU A 182 -6.23 8.26 2.41
CA LEU A 182 -5.60 8.51 1.11
C LEU A 182 -6.67 8.85 0.09
N LYS A 183 -6.47 9.99 -0.56
CA LYS A 183 -7.24 10.35 -1.75
C LYS A 183 -6.70 9.59 -2.95
N ARG A 184 -7.53 8.73 -3.53
CA ARG A 184 -7.28 7.99 -4.77
C ARG A 184 -8.07 8.67 -5.88
N SER A 185 -7.37 9.37 -6.75
CA SER A 185 -7.92 10.05 -7.93
C SER A 185 -7.10 9.67 -9.17
N GLY A 186 -7.42 10.27 -10.31
CA GLY A 186 -6.68 10.10 -11.55
C GLY A 186 -7.61 9.97 -12.74
N PHE A 187 -7.09 9.43 -13.84
CA PHE A 187 -7.83 9.22 -15.07
C PHE A 187 -7.99 7.72 -15.35
N VAL A 188 -8.98 7.38 -16.17
CA VAL A 188 -9.12 6.04 -16.73
C VAL A 188 -8.05 5.85 -17.81
N ASP A 189 -7.20 4.85 -17.64
CA ASP A 189 -6.19 4.47 -18.63
C ASP A 189 -6.80 3.42 -19.56
N SER A 190 -7.61 3.89 -20.51
CA SER A 190 -8.23 3.06 -21.54
C SER A 190 -8.54 3.91 -22.77
N THR A 191 -8.16 3.41 -23.94
CA THR A 191 -8.45 4.05 -25.24
C THR A 191 -9.85 3.74 -25.75
N THR A 192 -10.58 2.83 -25.11
CA THR A 192 -11.92 2.40 -25.55
C THR A 192 -13.02 2.76 -24.56
N PHE A 193 -12.67 3.27 -23.37
CA PHE A 193 -13.64 3.61 -22.33
C PHE A 193 -14.60 4.73 -22.76
N ASP A 194 -14.08 5.79 -23.38
CA ASP A 194 -14.84 6.94 -23.87
C ASP A 194 -14.09 7.60 -25.05
N ASP A 195 -14.70 8.55 -25.75
CA ASP A 195 -14.02 9.35 -26.78
C ASP A 195 -13.07 10.38 -26.17
N GLN A 196 -13.30 10.76 -24.90
CA GLN A 196 -12.46 11.70 -24.17
C GLN A 196 -11.76 11.04 -22.97
N GLN A 197 -10.69 11.66 -22.49
CA GLN A 197 -10.00 11.18 -21.29
C GLN A 197 -10.85 11.47 -20.04
N MET A 198 -11.40 10.40 -19.45
CA MET A 198 -12.31 10.52 -18.32
C MET A 198 -11.57 10.51 -16.98
N ARG A 199 -11.90 11.49 -16.12
CA ARG A 199 -11.41 11.55 -14.74
C ARG A 199 -12.22 10.60 -13.86
N LYS A 200 -11.52 9.84 -13.03
CA LYS A 200 -12.08 8.99 -11.96
C LYS A 200 -12.66 9.86 -10.85
N LYS A 201 -13.72 9.39 -10.20
CA LYS A 201 -14.23 10.06 -9.00
C LYS A 201 -13.17 9.99 -7.89
N ASP A 202 -13.08 11.05 -7.10
CA ASP A 202 -12.19 11.04 -5.95
C ASP A 202 -12.72 10.01 -4.94
N LEU A 203 -11.91 9.01 -4.59
CA LEU A 203 -12.23 8.01 -3.56
C LEU A 203 -11.28 8.19 -2.39
N TYR A 204 -11.81 8.20 -1.18
CA TYR A 204 -11.01 8.25 0.04
C TYR A 204 -10.98 6.86 0.65
N VAL A 205 -9.77 6.33 0.88
CA VAL A 205 -9.55 4.98 1.41
C VAL A 205 -8.63 5.04 2.63
N LEU A 206 -8.70 4.05 3.50
CA LEU A 206 -7.76 3.89 4.60
C LEU A 206 -6.36 3.58 4.05
N ALA A 207 -5.34 4.24 4.62
CA ALA A 207 -3.95 4.05 4.26
C ALA A 207 -3.37 2.77 4.90
N ALA A 208 -2.42 2.14 4.20
CA ALA A 208 -1.57 1.12 4.81
C ALA A 208 -0.84 1.69 6.06
N GLY A 209 -0.68 0.86 7.09
CA GLY A 209 -0.19 1.25 8.40
C GLY A 209 -1.22 1.91 9.30
N SER A 210 -2.50 1.96 8.90
CA SER A 210 -3.60 2.26 9.82
C SER A 210 -3.79 1.08 10.78
N CYS A 211 -4.16 1.34 12.03
CA CYS A 211 -4.38 0.33 13.06
C CYS A 211 -5.83 0.34 13.53
N MET A 212 -6.47 -0.82 13.59
CA MET A 212 -7.85 -0.98 14.02
C MET A 212 -8.04 -2.30 14.76
N LYS A 213 -8.97 -2.31 15.71
CA LYS A 213 -9.38 -3.54 16.40
C LYS A 213 -10.33 -4.38 15.55
N ASN A 214 -11.16 -3.72 14.73
CA ASN A 214 -12.14 -4.36 13.86
C ASN A 214 -11.60 -4.47 12.43
N VAL A 215 -11.22 -5.68 12.03
CA VAL A 215 -10.83 -5.99 10.64
C VAL A 215 -12.06 -6.08 9.73
N PHE A 216 -11.86 -5.90 8.43
CA PHE A 216 -12.94 -5.83 7.44
C PHE A 216 -12.45 -6.29 6.07
N ASP A 217 -13.31 -6.90 5.25
CA ASP A 217 -12.92 -7.37 3.91
C ASP A 217 -12.52 -6.23 2.99
N GLY A 218 -13.37 -5.20 2.97
CA GLY A 218 -13.29 -4.10 2.02
C GLY A 218 -14.12 -4.40 0.78
N CYS A 219 -13.89 -3.67 -0.30
CA CYS A 219 -14.75 -3.78 -1.48
C CYS A 219 -14.03 -3.53 -2.81
N MET A 220 -14.64 -4.03 -3.89
CA MET A 220 -14.33 -3.60 -5.25
C MET A 220 -15.23 -2.42 -5.60
N VAL A 221 -14.65 -1.22 -5.72
CA VAL A 221 -15.43 -0.03 -6.09
C VAL A 221 -15.49 0.07 -7.62
N GLU A 222 -16.68 0.07 -8.18
CA GLU A 222 -16.91 0.35 -9.60
C GLU A 222 -17.06 1.85 -9.85
N GLU A 223 -16.37 2.37 -10.87
CA GLU A 223 -16.49 3.77 -11.25
C GLU A 223 -17.77 4.07 -12.01
N LYS A 224 -18.69 4.73 -11.33
CA LYS A 224 -19.99 5.16 -11.85
C LYS A 224 -19.89 6.48 -12.64
N ASN A 225 -18.97 6.56 -13.60
CA ASN A 225 -18.78 7.75 -14.46
C ASN A 225 -19.23 7.51 -15.91
N GLY A 226 -19.99 6.44 -16.18
CA GLY A 226 -20.36 6.03 -17.53
C GLY A 226 -19.22 5.28 -18.22
N GLY A 227 -19.17 5.38 -19.55
CA GLY A 227 -18.18 4.70 -20.39
C GLY A 227 -18.67 3.36 -20.96
N ARG A 228 -17.90 2.81 -21.89
CA ARG A 228 -18.25 1.62 -22.68
C ARG A 228 -17.96 0.29 -21.97
N HIS A 229 -17.18 0.31 -20.90
CA HIS A 229 -16.84 -0.87 -20.11
C HIS A 229 -16.63 -0.48 -18.64
N PRO A 230 -16.81 -1.41 -17.69
CA PRO A 230 -16.61 -1.08 -16.28
C PRO A 230 -15.14 -0.78 -15.96
N VAL A 231 -14.94 0.01 -14.91
CA VAL A 231 -13.63 0.31 -14.33
C VAL A 231 -13.69 0.02 -12.84
N TYR A 232 -12.84 -0.90 -12.39
CA TYR A 232 -12.83 -1.39 -11.03
C TYR A 232 -11.65 -0.86 -10.23
N ARG A 233 -11.87 -0.66 -8.93
CA ARG A 233 -10.88 -0.15 -7.99
C ARG A 233 -10.82 -1.08 -6.78
N TYR A 234 -9.72 -1.79 -6.69
CA TYR A 234 -9.43 -2.70 -5.59
C TYR A 234 -9.26 -1.92 -4.28
N ALA A 235 -10.08 -2.22 -3.28
CA ALA A 235 -10.00 -1.63 -1.94
C ALA A 235 -10.25 -2.68 -0.85
N TYR A 236 -9.73 -3.91 -1.04
CA TYR A 236 -9.77 -4.97 -0.03
C TYR A 236 -8.63 -4.85 0.99
N GLY A 237 -8.95 -5.17 2.23
CA GLY A 237 -8.07 -5.18 3.39
C GLY A 237 -7.29 -6.48 3.53
N LEU A 238 -5.98 -6.33 3.74
CA LEU A 238 -5.13 -7.38 4.31
C LEU A 238 -4.58 -6.85 5.62
N PHE A 239 -4.61 -7.65 6.68
CA PHE A 239 -4.22 -7.20 8.02
C PHE A 239 -3.06 -8.02 8.56
N LEU A 240 -2.24 -7.36 9.38
CA LEU A 240 -1.18 -7.97 10.16
C LEU A 240 -1.52 -7.83 11.64
N GLU A 241 -1.74 -8.96 12.31
CA GLU A 241 -1.94 -9.01 13.76
C GLU A 241 -0.64 -8.72 14.48
N VAL A 242 -0.66 -7.68 15.31
CA VAL A 242 0.45 -7.32 16.18
C VAL A 242 0.02 -7.54 17.61
N ASN A 243 0.29 -8.73 18.15
CA ASN A 243 0.12 -8.97 19.58
C ASN A 243 1.12 -8.08 20.34
N VAL A 244 0.61 -7.01 20.96
CA VAL A 244 1.39 -6.10 21.81
C VAL A 244 1.52 -6.70 23.20
#